data_AF-A0A4P2Q5J9-F1
#
_entry.id   AF-A0A4P2Q5J9-F1
#
_cell.length_a   1.000
_cell.length_b   1.000
_cell.length_c   1.000
_cell.angle_alpha   90.00
_cell.angle_beta   90.00
_cell.angle_gamma   90.00
#
_symmetry.space_group_name_H-M   'P 1'
#
loop_
_entity.id
_entity.type
_entity.pdbx_description
1 polymer ?
#
loop_
_entity_poly.entity_id
_entity_poly.type
_entity_poly.pdbx_seq_one_letter_code
_entity_poly.pdbx_strand_id
1 'polypeptide(L)'
;MPGAYTRFGFGGACGKLRGVDAEGTGTPRSAGTTARDAAEIRGRITACFSVVELRRFAEELGEPGIPWDRGIQGATHELVRRFEQRGELWGLVAQLRQVRPLVEWPDMPTVPPPSSLARAAADIPRPAPLPRISPLPVASPPQHAPTLGPPPIPPTTRTPAVPGAALTRARSPDAREPAHGPPGAPGAAAGPPDRGSRRVDPRLLLAALGLVVASLIVAFLMGRASSEPAGEEARAGEPAGEEARASERAGEPARASGAPTSSRPEGIAARAAAAVARRVESVARVCEIPPGPAEDVMRRAFERCGPASLAAQRAGRAAPAEPPDQPAADEARAQRAPAAAAPRAPAAAGNAGCLSACERRHRACRTSECGKEPTQSSQYQRYQACLSTCLEQASKCRLGCL
;
A
#
# COMPACT_ATOMS: atom_id res chain seq x y z
N MET A 1 -1.57 -33.04 -30.62
CA MET A 1 -0.31 -33.75 -30.31
C MET A 1 0.05 -33.44 -28.86
N PRO A 2 -0.20 -34.33 -27.89
CA PRO A 2 0.13 -34.08 -26.49
C PRO A 2 1.64 -34.30 -26.30
N GLY A 3 2.39 -33.21 -26.17
CA GLY A 3 3.81 -33.27 -25.83
C GLY A 3 3.99 -33.71 -24.39
N ALA A 4 4.75 -34.78 -24.17
CA ALA A 4 5.12 -35.25 -22.84
C ALA A 4 5.95 -34.17 -22.11
N TYR A 5 5.35 -33.51 -21.12
CA TYR A 5 6.04 -32.53 -20.27
C TYR A 5 7.02 -33.26 -19.36
N THR A 6 8.30 -33.22 -19.71
CA THR A 6 9.38 -33.48 -18.75
C THR A 6 9.34 -32.37 -17.69
N ARG A 7 8.80 -32.74 -16.53
CA ARG A 7 8.71 -31.95 -15.31
C ARG A 7 10.12 -31.67 -14.78
N PHE A 8 10.78 -30.62 -15.28
CA PHE A 8 12.03 -30.14 -14.68
C PHE A 8 11.71 -29.47 -13.34
N GLY A 9 11.87 -30.24 -12.26
CA GLY A 9 11.68 -29.78 -10.90
C GLY A 9 12.84 -28.92 -10.42
N PHE A 10 12.86 -27.64 -10.78
CA PHE A 10 13.62 -26.65 -10.03
C PHE A 10 12.80 -26.26 -8.79
N GLY A 11 13.05 -26.99 -7.70
CA GLY A 11 12.44 -26.76 -6.39
C GLY A 11 12.98 -25.50 -5.72
N GLY A 12 12.61 -24.32 -6.24
CA GLY A 12 12.65 -23.10 -5.45
C GLY A 12 11.57 -23.23 -4.36
N ALA A 13 11.98 -23.33 -3.09
CA ALA A 13 11.07 -23.41 -1.96
C ALA A 13 10.23 -22.13 -1.90
N CYS A 14 9.01 -22.18 -2.43
CA CYS A 14 8.06 -21.09 -2.29
C CYS A 14 7.59 -21.08 -0.84
N GLY A 15 8.23 -20.26 -0.01
CA GLY A 15 7.95 -20.16 1.41
C GLY A 15 6.49 -19.79 1.64
N LYS A 16 5.86 -20.45 2.62
CA LYS A 16 4.47 -20.21 3.03
C LYS A 16 4.31 -18.75 3.46
N LEU A 17 3.77 -17.89 2.59
CA LEU A 17 3.43 -16.52 2.96
C LEU A 17 2.29 -16.61 3.99
N ARG A 18 2.50 -16.03 5.18
CA ARG A 18 1.50 -16.01 6.27
C ARG A 18 0.20 -15.41 5.75
N GLY A 19 -0.84 -16.25 5.65
CA GLY A 19 -2.20 -15.82 5.35
C GLY A 19 -2.69 -14.87 6.45
N VAL A 20 -3.29 -13.76 6.03
CA VAL A 20 -4.07 -12.91 6.93
C VAL A 20 -5.45 -13.55 7.00
N ASP A 21 -5.67 -14.40 7.99
CA ASP A 21 -6.94 -15.08 8.20
C ASP A 21 -8.05 -14.05 8.44
N ALA A 22 -9.09 -14.11 7.62
CA ALA A 22 -10.27 -13.25 7.72
C ALA A 22 -11.41 -14.05 8.36
N GLU A 23 -11.59 -13.84 9.65
CA GLU A 23 -12.72 -14.39 10.41
C GLU A 23 -14.02 -13.68 10.00
N GLY A 24 -15.05 -14.49 9.74
CA GLY A 24 -16.22 -14.13 8.95
C GLY A 24 -17.19 -13.16 9.62
N THR A 25 -17.63 -12.16 8.86
CA THR A 25 -18.88 -11.44 9.15
C THR A 25 -19.57 -11.14 7.81
N GLY A 26 -20.74 -11.76 7.60
CA GLY A 26 -21.46 -11.84 6.33
C GLY A 26 -22.04 -10.51 5.84
N THR A 27 -21.17 -9.63 5.35
CA THR A 27 -21.58 -8.46 4.57
C THR A 27 -21.55 -8.77 3.06
N PRO A 28 -22.52 -8.25 2.28
CA PRO A 28 -22.57 -8.50 0.84
C PRO A 28 -21.28 -8.04 0.17
N ARG A 29 -20.71 -8.97 -0.58
CA ARG A 29 -19.33 -8.99 -1.06
C ARG A 29 -19.13 -7.93 -2.13
N SER A 30 -18.68 -6.75 -1.69
CA SER A 30 -18.44 -5.59 -2.55
C SER A 30 -17.15 -5.74 -3.36
N ALA A 31 -17.05 -4.99 -4.46
CA ALA A 31 -15.92 -4.93 -5.42
C ALA A 31 -14.51 -4.70 -4.80
N GLY A 32 -14.42 -4.47 -3.48
CA GLY A 32 -13.14 -4.45 -2.76
C GLY A 32 -12.48 -5.82 -2.59
N THR A 33 -13.22 -6.93 -2.78
CA THR A 33 -12.66 -8.28 -2.66
C THR A 33 -11.78 -8.65 -3.86
N THR A 34 -12.24 -8.39 -5.08
CA THR A 34 -11.48 -8.70 -6.31
C THR A 34 -10.13 -7.99 -6.39
N ALA A 35 -10.07 -6.71 -5.99
CA ALA A 35 -8.82 -5.95 -5.99
C ALA A 35 -7.80 -6.51 -4.97
N ARG A 36 -8.29 -6.99 -3.82
CA ARG A 36 -7.47 -7.66 -2.80
C ARG A 36 -6.96 -9.00 -3.34
N ASP A 37 -7.84 -9.78 -3.95
CA ASP A 37 -7.50 -11.08 -4.54
C ASP A 37 -6.46 -10.92 -5.65
N ALA A 38 -6.60 -9.92 -6.53
CA ALA A 38 -5.62 -9.63 -7.57
C ALA A 38 -4.24 -9.23 -7.02
N ALA A 39 -4.18 -8.47 -5.91
CA ALA A 39 -2.92 -8.16 -5.24
C ALA A 39 -2.25 -9.41 -4.66
N GLU A 40 -3.04 -10.30 -4.05
CA GLU A 40 -2.54 -11.55 -3.49
C GLU A 40 -2.05 -12.51 -4.57
N ILE A 41 -2.80 -12.67 -5.67
CA ILE A 41 -2.41 -13.48 -6.83
C ILE A 41 -1.07 -12.97 -7.38
N ARG A 42 -0.91 -11.65 -7.57
CA ARG A 42 0.36 -11.06 -8.03
C ARG A 42 1.52 -11.40 -7.11
N GLY A 43 1.33 -11.27 -5.79
CA GLY A 43 2.36 -11.60 -4.81
C GLY A 43 2.80 -13.08 -4.88
N ARG A 44 1.83 -13.99 -4.98
CA ARG A 44 2.09 -15.45 -5.06
C ARG A 44 2.74 -15.85 -6.38
N ILE A 45 2.32 -15.30 -7.51
CA ILE A 45 2.96 -15.54 -8.81
C ILE A 45 4.43 -15.09 -8.74
N THR A 46 4.69 -13.87 -8.29
CA THR A 46 6.07 -13.37 -8.25
C THR A 46 6.96 -14.15 -7.28
N ALA A 47 6.39 -14.71 -6.20
CA ALA A 47 7.13 -15.56 -5.27
C ALA A 47 7.45 -16.95 -5.85
N CYS A 48 6.55 -17.53 -6.65
CA CYS A 48 6.63 -18.94 -7.05
C CYS A 48 7.06 -19.20 -8.49
N PHE A 49 7.21 -18.15 -9.29
CA PHE A 49 7.67 -18.26 -10.67
C PHE A 49 9.00 -17.51 -10.85
N SER A 50 9.90 -18.11 -11.63
CA SER A 50 10.97 -17.35 -12.26
C SER A 50 10.45 -16.58 -13.48
N VAL A 51 11.19 -15.57 -13.96
CA VAL A 51 10.83 -14.79 -15.16
C VAL A 51 10.63 -15.71 -16.38
N VAL A 52 11.49 -16.72 -16.54
CA VAL A 52 11.45 -17.64 -17.69
C VAL A 52 10.23 -18.55 -17.63
N GLU A 53 9.92 -19.09 -16.45
CA GLU A 53 8.71 -19.90 -16.24
C GLU A 53 7.44 -19.09 -16.45
N LEU A 54 7.39 -17.86 -15.94
CA LEU A 54 6.23 -16.98 -16.11
C LEU A 54 6.03 -16.62 -17.58
N ARG A 55 7.11 -16.41 -18.34
CA ARG A 55 7.02 -16.15 -19.78
C ARG A 55 6.44 -17.32 -20.53
N ARG A 56 6.96 -18.52 -20.30
CA ARG A 56 6.44 -19.74 -20.91
C ARG A 56 4.97 -19.97 -20.54
N PHE A 57 4.61 -19.75 -19.27
CA PHE A 57 3.23 -19.86 -18.82
C PHE A 57 2.31 -18.84 -19.50
N ALA A 58 2.75 -17.58 -19.69
CA ALA A 58 1.98 -16.57 -20.42
C ALA A 58 1.82 -16.92 -21.91
N GLU A 59 2.83 -17.51 -22.54
CA GLU A 59 2.75 -18.01 -23.92
C GLU A 59 1.76 -19.17 -24.05
N GLU A 60 1.78 -20.11 -23.10
CA GLU A 60 0.82 -21.24 -23.02
C GLU A 60 -0.62 -20.75 -22.81
N LEU A 61 -0.81 -19.65 -22.07
CA LEU A 61 -2.09 -18.98 -21.89
C LEU A 61 -2.58 -18.24 -23.14
N GLY A 62 -1.76 -18.09 -24.18
CA GLY A 62 -2.08 -17.27 -25.34
C GLY A 62 -2.07 -15.77 -25.04
N GLU A 63 -1.24 -15.32 -24.09
CA GLU A 63 -1.03 -13.90 -23.76
C GLU A 63 0.32 -13.37 -24.28
N PRO A 64 0.53 -13.29 -25.61
CA PRO A 64 1.69 -12.63 -26.15
C PRO A 64 1.62 -11.12 -25.88
N GLY A 65 2.78 -10.49 -25.75
CA GLY A 65 2.88 -9.04 -25.61
C GLY A 65 2.83 -8.50 -24.18
N ILE A 66 3.11 -9.33 -23.17
CA ILE A 66 3.41 -8.82 -21.83
C ILE A 66 4.78 -8.12 -21.86
N PRO A 67 4.88 -6.86 -21.38
CA PRO A 67 6.16 -6.15 -21.31
C PRO A 67 7.05 -6.76 -20.21
N TRP A 68 8.21 -7.29 -20.62
CA TRP A 68 9.17 -7.94 -19.72
C TRP A 68 10.31 -7.01 -19.26
N ASP A 69 10.40 -5.81 -19.82
CA ASP A 69 11.41 -4.78 -19.51
C ASP A 69 11.35 -4.32 -18.05
N ARG A 70 10.18 -4.41 -17.42
CA ARG A 70 9.94 -4.04 -16.02
C ARG A 70 10.21 -5.18 -15.02
N GLY A 71 10.80 -6.28 -15.50
CA GLY A 71 11.07 -7.47 -14.69
C GLY A 71 9.81 -8.25 -14.31
N ILE A 72 9.97 -9.24 -13.43
CA ILE A 72 8.89 -10.18 -13.06
C ILE A 72 7.68 -9.47 -12.45
N GLN A 73 7.90 -8.47 -11.58
CA GLN A 73 6.81 -7.76 -10.91
C GLN A 73 5.92 -7.03 -11.93
N GLY A 74 6.53 -6.35 -12.91
CA GLY A 74 5.79 -5.67 -13.97
C GLY A 74 5.05 -6.64 -14.88
N ALA A 75 5.69 -7.74 -15.28
CA ALA A 75 5.08 -8.76 -16.11
C ALA A 75 3.90 -9.47 -15.41
N THR A 76 4.08 -9.86 -14.14
CA THR A 76 3.01 -10.43 -13.30
C THR A 76 1.84 -9.45 -13.15
N HIS A 77 2.14 -8.17 -12.91
CA HIS A 77 1.10 -7.15 -12.79
C HIS A 77 0.27 -7.05 -14.07
N GLU A 78 0.93 -7.01 -15.24
CA GLU A 78 0.23 -6.90 -16.51
C GLU A 78 -0.56 -8.16 -16.88
N LEU A 79 -0.01 -9.35 -16.60
CA LEU A 79 -0.72 -10.63 -16.76
C LEU A 79 -2.04 -10.61 -15.97
N VAL A 80 -1.96 -10.33 -14.67
CA VAL A 80 -3.13 -10.33 -13.79
C VAL A 80 -4.12 -9.24 -14.19
N ARG A 81 -3.64 -8.04 -14.55
CA ARG A 81 -4.48 -6.94 -15.04
C ARG A 81 -5.28 -7.32 -16.28
N ARG A 82 -4.69 -8.03 -17.26
CA ARG A 82 -5.42 -8.46 -18.47
C ARG A 82 -6.55 -9.44 -18.14
N PHE A 83 -6.28 -10.43 -17.31
CA PHE A 83 -7.32 -11.37 -16.86
C PHE A 83 -8.40 -10.68 -16.01
N GLU A 84 -8.04 -9.68 -15.21
CA GLU A 84 -9.00 -8.85 -14.47
C GLU A 84 -9.89 -8.05 -15.42
N GLN A 85 -9.33 -7.43 -16.46
CA GLN A 85 -10.07 -6.68 -17.47
C GLN A 85 -11.06 -7.55 -18.26
N ARG A 86 -10.73 -8.83 -18.47
CA ARG A 86 -11.64 -9.81 -19.09
C ARG A 86 -12.66 -10.42 -18.13
N GLY A 87 -12.51 -10.21 -16.81
CA GLY A 87 -13.30 -10.91 -15.80
C GLY A 87 -12.95 -12.40 -15.64
N GLU A 88 -11.78 -12.81 -16.12
CA GLU A 88 -11.31 -14.20 -16.15
C GLU A 88 -10.25 -14.50 -15.07
N LEU A 89 -10.14 -13.66 -14.05
CA LEU A 89 -9.16 -13.81 -12.97
C LEU A 89 -9.19 -15.21 -12.34
N TRP A 90 -10.38 -15.79 -12.19
CA TRP A 90 -10.57 -17.14 -11.66
C TRP A 90 -10.09 -18.24 -12.61
N GLY A 91 -10.22 -18.04 -13.92
CA GLY A 91 -9.65 -18.93 -14.93
C GLY A 91 -8.13 -18.99 -14.83
N LEU A 92 -7.47 -17.84 -14.61
CA LEU A 92 -6.03 -17.77 -14.36
C LEU A 92 -5.65 -18.55 -13.08
N VAL A 93 -6.39 -18.37 -11.98
CA VAL A 93 -6.13 -19.10 -10.72
C VAL A 93 -6.27 -20.61 -10.90
N ALA A 94 -7.26 -21.07 -11.67
CA ALA A 94 -7.44 -22.49 -11.96
C ALA A 94 -6.23 -23.07 -12.73
N GLN A 95 -5.69 -22.34 -13.70
CA GLN A 95 -4.49 -22.76 -14.43
C GLN A 95 -3.22 -22.72 -13.56
N LEU A 96 -3.08 -21.68 -12.73
CA LEU A 96 -1.97 -21.60 -11.76
C LEU A 96 -1.97 -22.79 -10.79
N ARG A 97 -3.16 -23.23 -10.34
CA ARG A 97 -3.31 -24.45 -9.51
C ARG A 97 -2.86 -25.72 -10.23
N GLN A 98 -3.12 -25.83 -11.53
CA GLN A 98 -2.67 -26.98 -12.33
C GLN A 98 -1.14 -27.02 -12.46
N VAL A 99 -0.50 -25.87 -12.70
CA VAL A 99 0.96 -25.78 -12.87
C VAL A 99 1.71 -25.87 -11.54
N ARG A 100 1.16 -25.30 -10.47
CA ARG A 100 1.76 -25.27 -9.11
C ARG A 100 0.73 -25.69 -8.06
N PRO A 101 0.42 -27.00 -7.94
CA PRO A 101 -0.59 -27.50 -7.00
C PRO A 101 -0.19 -27.39 -5.53
N LEU A 102 1.11 -27.27 -5.24
CA LEU A 102 1.63 -27.13 -3.88
C LEU A 102 1.55 -25.69 -3.34
N VAL A 103 1.28 -24.72 -4.21
CA VAL A 103 1.10 -23.33 -3.78
C VAL A 103 -0.36 -23.17 -3.38
N GLU A 104 -0.59 -22.71 -2.15
CA GLU A 104 -1.93 -22.30 -1.76
C GLU A 104 -2.32 -21.11 -2.67
N TRP A 105 -3.41 -21.21 -3.43
CA TRP A 105 -3.89 -20.11 -4.26
C TRP A 105 -5.21 -19.60 -3.67
N PRO A 106 -5.51 -18.28 -3.75
CA PRO A 106 -6.74 -17.73 -3.19
C PRO A 106 -7.93 -18.58 -3.61
N ASP A 107 -8.76 -18.95 -2.64
CA ASP A 107 -9.87 -19.84 -2.92
C ASP A 107 -10.82 -19.17 -3.89
N MET A 108 -11.06 -19.87 -5.00
CA MET A 108 -12.16 -19.51 -5.87
C MET A 108 -13.38 -19.44 -4.96
N PRO A 109 -14.17 -18.36 -5.00
CA PRO A 109 -15.45 -18.35 -4.32
C PRO A 109 -16.17 -19.56 -4.87
N THR A 110 -16.26 -20.61 -4.05
CA THR A 110 -17.05 -21.77 -4.32
C THR A 110 -18.45 -21.22 -4.28
N VAL A 111 -18.93 -20.73 -5.42
CA VAL A 111 -20.33 -20.45 -5.61
C VAL A 111 -20.97 -21.78 -5.30
N PRO A 112 -21.71 -21.90 -4.18
CA PRO A 112 -22.29 -23.18 -3.82
C PRO A 112 -23.09 -23.63 -5.03
N PRO A 113 -22.93 -24.90 -5.48
CA PRO A 113 -23.65 -25.36 -6.64
C PRO A 113 -25.14 -25.01 -6.45
N PRO A 114 -25.87 -24.59 -7.51
CA PRO A 114 -27.25 -24.15 -7.38
C PRO A 114 -28.15 -25.20 -6.69
N SER A 115 -27.74 -26.47 -6.75
CA SER A 115 -28.31 -27.61 -6.02
C SER A 115 -28.32 -27.42 -4.49
N SER A 116 -27.31 -26.78 -3.91
CA SER A 116 -27.22 -26.51 -2.46
C SER A 116 -28.15 -25.38 -2.03
N LEU A 117 -28.38 -24.39 -2.87
CA LEU A 117 -29.38 -23.33 -2.61
C LEU A 117 -30.81 -23.88 -2.69
N ALA A 118 -31.09 -24.78 -3.63
CA ALA A 118 -32.39 -25.43 -3.74
C ALA A 118 -32.71 -26.31 -2.52
N ARG A 119 -31.70 -26.98 -1.93
CA ARG A 119 -31.87 -27.81 -0.74
C ARG A 119 -32.01 -27.00 0.55
N ALA A 120 -31.25 -25.91 0.69
CA ALA A 120 -31.37 -25.00 1.83
C ALA A 120 -32.72 -24.24 1.82
N ALA A 121 -33.30 -23.98 0.66
CA ALA A 121 -34.63 -23.40 0.53
C ALA A 121 -35.77 -24.38 0.87
N ALA A 122 -35.53 -25.69 0.81
CA ALA A 122 -36.53 -26.71 1.10
C ALA A 122 -36.73 -26.97 2.61
N ASP A 123 -35.73 -26.61 3.45
CA ASP A 123 -35.79 -26.77 4.91
C ASP A 123 -36.26 -25.50 5.66
N ILE A 124 -36.65 -24.45 4.93
CA ILE A 124 -37.31 -23.30 5.58
C ILE A 124 -38.76 -23.74 5.85
N PRO A 125 -39.18 -23.89 7.13
CA PRO A 125 -40.55 -24.23 7.45
C PRO A 125 -41.47 -23.21 6.80
N ARG A 126 -42.38 -23.71 5.95
CA ARG A 126 -43.35 -22.90 5.21
C ARG A 126 -44.02 -21.95 6.21
N PRO A 127 -43.85 -20.61 6.08
CA PRO A 127 -44.44 -19.68 7.02
C PRO A 127 -45.95 -19.89 7.03
N ALA A 128 -46.52 -19.95 8.23
CA ALA A 128 -47.95 -20.11 8.43
C ALA A 128 -48.71 -19.08 7.55
N PRO A 129 -49.84 -19.47 6.94
CA PRO A 129 -50.61 -18.57 6.11
C PRO A 129 -50.95 -17.31 6.91
N LEU A 130 -50.37 -16.19 6.50
CA LEU A 130 -50.66 -14.89 7.10
C LEU A 130 -52.17 -14.63 6.96
N PRO A 131 -52.84 -14.14 8.02
CA PRO A 131 -54.24 -13.77 7.95
C PRO A 131 -54.44 -12.76 6.82
N ARG A 132 -55.53 -12.91 6.05
CA ARG A 132 -55.91 -11.99 4.98
C ARG A 132 -56.18 -10.61 5.59
N ILE A 133 -55.19 -9.74 5.57
CA ILE A 133 -55.38 -8.32 5.86
C ILE A 133 -55.96 -7.71 4.59
N SER A 134 -57.25 -7.36 4.63
CA SER A 134 -57.90 -6.59 3.57
C SER A 134 -57.12 -5.29 3.35
N PRO A 135 -56.80 -4.92 2.10
CA PRO A 135 -56.09 -3.68 1.82
C PRO A 135 -56.95 -2.50 2.28
N LEU A 136 -56.44 -1.76 3.26
CA LEU A 136 -56.98 -0.46 3.63
C LEU A 136 -56.76 0.51 2.45
N PRO A 137 -57.76 1.35 2.14
CA PRO A 137 -57.63 2.34 1.07
C PRO A 137 -56.53 3.34 1.42
N VAL A 138 -55.48 3.35 0.60
CA VAL A 138 -54.40 4.33 0.68
C VAL A 138 -54.96 5.67 0.23
N ALA A 139 -55.03 6.63 1.16
CA ALA A 139 -55.34 8.01 0.85
C ALA A 139 -54.20 8.63 0.05
N SER A 140 -54.52 9.21 -1.11
CA SER A 140 -53.60 9.94 -1.97
C SER A 140 -52.92 11.08 -1.20
N PRO A 141 -51.59 11.27 -1.32
CA PRO A 141 -50.92 12.42 -0.74
C PRO A 141 -51.31 13.71 -1.50
N PRO A 142 -51.47 14.85 -0.81
CA PRO A 142 -51.77 16.13 -1.44
C PRO A 142 -50.58 16.62 -2.27
N GLN A 143 -50.85 16.93 -3.53
CA GLN A 143 -49.93 17.67 -4.39
C GLN A 143 -49.95 19.16 -4.00
N HIS A 144 -48.75 19.74 -3.94
CA HIS A 144 -48.37 21.14 -4.12
C HIS A 144 -47.50 21.68 -2.98
N ALA A 145 -46.19 21.74 -3.26
CA ALA A 145 -45.30 22.71 -2.65
C ALA A 145 -44.71 23.57 -3.77
N PRO A 146 -44.78 24.92 -3.67
CA PRO A 146 -44.21 25.82 -4.68
C PRO A 146 -42.67 25.80 -4.61
N THR A 147 -42.05 25.47 -5.74
CA THR A 147 -40.60 25.51 -5.96
C THR A 147 -40.12 26.97 -5.93
N LEU A 148 -39.48 27.38 -4.84
CA LEU A 148 -38.70 28.63 -4.77
C LEU A 148 -37.37 28.41 -5.50
N GLY A 149 -37.20 29.08 -6.65
CA GLY A 149 -35.98 29.05 -7.45
C GLY A 149 -34.79 29.70 -6.72
N PRO A 150 -33.55 29.24 -6.97
CA PRO A 150 -32.34 29.80 -6.38
C PRO A 150 -31.99 31.20 -6.96
N PRO A 151 -31.36 32.08 -6.15
CA PRO A 151 -31.01 33.43 -6.59
C PRO A 151 -29.82 33.45 -7.58
N PRO A 152 -29.75 34.46 -8.47
CA PRO A 152 -28.69 34.57 -9.47
C PRO A 152 -27.33 34.92 -8.84
N ILE A 153 -26.29 34.19 -9.27
CA ILE A 153 -24.90 34.40 -8.86
C ILE A 153 -24.31 35.56 -9.70
N PRO A 154 -23.69 36.59 -9.09
CA PRO A 154 -23.07 37.69 -9.84
C PRO A 154 -21.77 37.26 -10.54
N PRO A 155 -21.43 37.87 -11.69
CA PRO A 155 -20.24 37.50 -12.46
C PRO A 155 -18.96 37.94 -11.76
N THR A 156 -18.13 36.99 -11.34
CA THR A 156 -16.81 37.27 -10.76
C THR A 156 -15.76 37.56 -11.82
N THR A 157 -14.99 38.58 -11.47
CA THR A 157 -14.05 39.34 -12.25
C THR A 157 -12.84 38.54 -12.74
N ARG A 158 -12.59 38.69 -14.05
CA ARG A 158 -11.34 38.48 -14.81
C ARG A 158 -10.06 38.58 -13.95
N THR A 159 -9.28 37.50 -13.91
CA THR A 159 -7.90 37.51 -13.37
C THR A 159 -6.89 37.67 -14.53
N PRO A 160 -5.84 38.50 -14.39
CA PRO A 160 -4.93 38.88 -15.48
C PRO A 160 -3.91 37.79 -15.83
N ALA A 161 -3.52 37.80 -17.11
CA ALA A 161 -2.47 36.98 -17.70
C ALA A 161 -1.09 37.30 -17.10
N VAL A 162 -0.34 36.26 -16.74
CA VAL A 162 1.07 36.35 -16.35
C VAL A 162 1.93 36.26 -17.62
N PRO A 163 2.82 37.24 -17.90
CA PRO A 163 3.74 37.17 -19.02
C PRO A 163 4.84 36.13 -18.79
N GLY A 164 5.15 35.38 -19.84
CA GLY A 164 6.32 34.50 -19.90
C GLY A 164 7.62 35.29 -19.97
N ALA A 165 8.64 34.75 -19.31
CA ALA A 165 10.05 35.12 -19.41
C ALA A 165 10.87 33.94 -18.88
N ALA A 166 12.04 33.59 -19.37
CA ALA A 166 12.76 33.81 -20.61
C ALA A 166 13.87 32.73 -20.61
N LEU A 167 14.23 32.21 -21.77
CA LEU A 167 15.30 31.24 -21.94
C LEU A 167 16.66 31.86 -21.56
N THR A 168 17.22 31.48 -20.41
CA THR A 168 18.63 31.78 -20.11
C THR A 168 19.51 30.61 -20.53
N ARG A 169 20.05 30.74 -21.74
CA ARG A 169 21.11 29.92 -22.33
C ARG A 169 22.40 30.14 -21.54
N ALA A 170 22.78 29.22 -20.67
CA ALA A 170 24.09 29.25 -20.00
C ALA A 170 25.16 28.63 -20.90
N ARG A 171 26.13 29.48 -21.24
CA ARG A 171 27.41 29.23 -21.92
C ARG A 171 28.17 28.04 -21.32
N SER A 172 28.63 27.15 -22.20
CA SER A 172 29.80 26.29 -21.95
C SER A 172 31.06 27.15 -21.93
N PRO A 173 31.98 26.96 -20.97
CA PRO A 173 33.38 27.32 -21.14
C PRO A 173 34.18 26.10 -21.60
N ASP A 174 34.70 26.23 -22.81
CA ASP A 174 35.82 25.46 -23.34
C ASP A 174 37.08 25.59 -22.46
N ALA A 175 37.91 24.56 -22.57
CA ALA A 175 39.36 24.55 -22.45
C ALA A 175 39.99 24.99 -21.11
N ARG A 176 40.48 23.99 -20.35
CA ARG A 176 41.92 23.98 -20.00
C ARG A 176 42.40 22.59 -19.58
N GLU A 177 43.15 21.98 -20.49
CA GLU A 177 44.18 20.99 -20.22
C GLU A 177 45.28 21.62 -19.34
N PRO A 178 45.81 20.88 -18.35
CA PRO A 178 47.22 21.03 -18.02
C PRO A 178 47.94 19.67 -17.92
N ALA A 179 48.91 19.52 -18.81
CA ALA A 179 50.31 19.20 -18.56
C ALA A 179 50.67 18.16 -17.47
N HIS A 180 51.43 17.17 -17.94
CA HIS A 180 52.26 16.24 -17.19
C HIS A 180 53.12 16.88 -16.08
N GLY A 181 53.21 16.18 -14.94
CA GLY A 181 54.19 16.39 -13.87
C GLY A 181 54.36 15.11 -13.02
N PRO A 182 55.54 14.88 -12.41
CA PRO A 182 56.19 13.56 -12.25
C PRO A 182 55.81 12.77 -10.97
N PRO A 183 56.22 11.49 -10.84
CA PRO A 183 55.86 10.64 -9.70
C PRO A 183 56.78 10.92 -8.50
N GLY A 184 56.20 11.19 -7.34
CA GLY A 184 56.95 11.45 -6.11
C GLY A 184 56.23 10.99 -4.83
N ALA A 185 56.74 9.91 -4.26
CA ALA A 185 56.77 9.46 -2.85
C ALA A 185 55.46 9.25 -2.04
N PRO A 186 55.34 8.12 -1.32
CA PRO A 186 54.26 7.85 -0.37
C PRO A 186 54.64 8.29 1.04
N GLY A 187 53.76 9.00 1.74
CA GLY A 187 53.94 9.21 3.18
C GLY A 187 52.98 10.23 3.80
N ALA A 188 52.26 9.76 4.82
CA ALA A 188 51.62 10.47 5.93
C ALA A 188 50.09 10.31 5.99
N ALA A 189 49.68 9.46 6.94
CA ALA A 189 48.30 9.28 7.37
C ALA A 189 47.76 10.58 7.98
N ALA A 190 46.84 11.23 7.28
CA ALA A 190 45.99 12.26 7.85
C ALA A 190 44.83 11.58 8.60
N GLY A 191 44.81 11.72 9.93
CA GLY A 191 43.69 11.26 10.77
C GLY A 191 42.37 11.95 10.36
N PRO A 192 41.22 11.24 10.40
CA PRO A 192 39.95 11.81 9.98
C PRO A 192 39.47 12.89 10.97
N PRO A 193 38.92 14.03 10.48
CA PRO A 193 38.34 15.06 11.33
C PRO A 193 37.06 14.54 12.00
N ASP A 194 37.00 14.71 13.31
CA ASP A 194 35.85 14.41 14.16
C ASP A 194 34.68 15.33 13.77
N ARG A 195 33.69 14.77 13.07
CA ARG A 195 32.51 15.53 12.59
C ARG A 195 31.34 15.27 13.52
N GLY A 196 31.19 16.17 14.49
CA GLY A 196 30.05 16.26 15.39
C GLY A 196 28.70 16.17 14.68
N SER A 197 27.75 15.52 15.37
CA SER A 197 26.35 15.35 15.00
C SER A 197 25.70 16.70 14.67
N ARG A 198 25.53 16.99 13.38
CA ARG A 198 24.80 18.18 12.93
C ARG A 198 23.34 18.03 13.36
N ARG A 199 22.93 18.84 14.34
CA ARG A 199 21.52 19.04 14.71
C ARG A 199 20.78 19.51 13.47
N VAL A 200 19.75 18.77 13.07
CA VAL A 200 18.80 19.19 12.04
C VAL A 200 18.06 20.40 12.58
N ASP A 201 18.11 21.51 11.85
CA ASP A 201 17.46 22.76 12.26
C ASP A 201 15.93 22.56 12.24
N PRO A 202 15.23 22.73 13.37
CA PRO A 202 13.78 22.50 13.46
C PRO A 202 12.97 23.40 12.50
N ARG A 203 13.55 24.50 12.03
CA ARG A 203 12.92 25.39 11.05
C ARG A 203 12.77 24.72 9.68
N LEU A 204 13.72 23.86 9.27
CA LEU A 204 13.64 23.09 8.03
C LEU A 204 12.52 22.04 8.09
N LEU A 205 12.31 21.43 9.26
CA LEU A 205 11.20 20.50 9.49
C LEU A 205 9.84 21.20 9.40
N LEU A 206 9.70 22.38 10.00
CA LEU A 206 8.47 23.17 9.91
C LEU A 206 8.19 23.64 8.48
N ALA A 207 9.22 24.05 7.73
CA ALA A 207 9.08 24.44 6.34
C ALA A 207 8.62 23.26 5.46
N ALA A 208 9.20 22.06 5.65
CA ALA A 208 8.79 20.86 4.94
C ALA A 208 7.34 20.48 5.25
N LEU A 209 6.93 20.56 6.52
CA LEU A 209 5.56 20.28 6.95
C LEU A 209 4.56 21.27 6.31
N GLY A 210 4.89 22.57 6.30
CA GLY A 210 4.07 23.61 5.67
C GLY A 210 3.85 23.37 4.18
N LEU A 211 4.88 22.90 3.48
CA LEU A 211 4.81 22.60 2.05
C LEU A 211 3.89 21.40 1.75
N VAL A 212 3.91 20.38 2.62
CA VAL A 212 2.98 19.24 2.51
C VAL A 212 1.53 19.70 2.71
N VAL A 213 1.25 20.50 3.74
CA VAL A 213 -0.10 21.02 4.00
C VAL A 213 -0.59 21.89 2.85
N ALA A 214 0.26 22.77 2.32
CA ALA A 214 -0.08 23.59 1.15
C ALA A 214 -0.43 22.73 -0.08
N SER A 215 0.31 21.65 -0.32
CA SER A 215 0.02 20.73 -1.44
C SER A 215 -1.34 20.02 -1.29
N LEU A 216 -1.71 19.65 -0.06
CA LEU A 216 -3.01 19.04 0.24
C LEU A 216 -4.17 20.02 0.03
N ILE A 217 -3.99 21.29 0.40
CA ILE A 217 -5.00 22.34 0.17
C ILE A 217 -5.21 22.55 -1.33
N VAL A 218 -4.15 22.62 -2.13
CA VAL A 218 -4.25 22.77 -3.60
C VAL A 218 -4.96 21.57 -4.23
N ALA A 219 -4.61 20.35 -3.83
CA ALA A 219 -5.28 19.14 -4.31
C ALA A 219 -6.77 19.11 -3.94
N PHE A 220 -7.11 19.55 -2.72
CA PHE A 220 -8.50 19.66 -2.28
C PHE A 220 -9.29 20.70 -3.08
N LEU A 221 -8.70 21.86 -3.35
CA LEU A 221 -9.33 22.91 -4.16
C LEU A 221 -9.54 22.46 -5.62
N MET A 222 -8.57 21.77 -6.23
CA MET A 222 -8.76 21.17 -7.56
C MET A 222 -9.88 20.12 -7.57
N GLY A 223 -9.99 19.30 -6.52
CA GLY A 223 -11.08 18.32 -6.39
C GLY A 223 -12.46 18.97 -6.26
N ARG A 224 -12.55 20.10 -5.54
CA ARG A 224 -13.79 20.87 -5.38
C ARG A 224 -14.24 21.55 -6.68
N ALA A 225 -13.31 22.05 -7.49
CA ALA A 225 -13.62 22.68 -8.78
C ALA A 225 -14.13 21.69 -9.85
N SER A 226 -13.80 20.40 -9.73
CA SER A 226 -14.26 19.34 -10.65
C SER A 226 -15.65 18.78 -10.32
N SER A 227 -16.31 19.27 -9.27
CA SER A 227 -17.60 18.77 -8.80
C SER A 227 -18.73 19.73 -9.15
N GLU A 228 -18.87 20.11 -10.42
CA GLU A 228 -20.14 20.66 -10.90
C GLU A 228 -21.15 19.51 -11.06
N PRO A 229 -22.37 19.64 -10.50
CA PRO A 229 -23.43 18.66 -10.74
C PRO A 229 -23.85 18.74 -12.21
N ALA A 230 -23.67 17.65 -12.94
CA ALA A 230 -24.23 17.51 -14.29
C ALA A 230 -25.75 17.66 -14.19
N GLY A 231 -26.24 18.79 -14.69
CA GLY A 231 -27.64 19.17 -14.69
C GLY A 231 -28.50 18.17 -15.46
N GLU A 232 -29.57 17.77 -14.80
CA GLU A 232 -30.69 16.99 -15.30
C GLU A 232 -31.58 17.89 -16.17
N GLU A 233 -31.10 18.28 -17.34
CA GLU A 233 -31.87 19.02 -18.36
C GLU A 233 -31.59 18.43 -19.75
N ALA A 234 -32.37 17.41 -20.13
CA ALA A 234 -32.87 17.19 -21.49
C ALA A 234 -33.58 15.85 -21.61
N ARG A 235 -34.90 15.83 -21.39
CA ARG A 235 -35.90 15.20 -22.29
C ARG A 235 -37.31 15.39 -21.74
N ALA A 236 -37.81 16.60 -21.94
CA ALA A 236 -39.23 16.80 -22.20
C ALA A 236 -39.43 16.57 -23.71
N GLY A 237 -40.28 15.61 -24.04
CA GLY A 237 -40.58 15.19 -25.41
C GLY A 237 -41.67 14.13 -25.43
N GLU A 238 -42.86 14.51 -24.96
CA GLU A 238 -44.15 13.93 -25.36
C GLU A 238 -44.90 15.06 -26.11
N PRO A 239 -45.80 14.79 -27.08
CA PRO A 239 -46.94 13.90 -26.87
C PRO A 239 -47.44 13.06 -28.09
N ALA A 240 -48.41 12.19 -27.78
CA ALA A 240 -49.62 11.84 -28.55
C ALA A 240 -49.70 10.51 -29.35
N GLY A 241 -50.84 9.82 -29.16
CA GLY A 241 -51.39 8.70 -29.95
C GLY A 241 -51.39 7.38 -29.17
N GLU A 242 -52.39 7.01 -28.38
CA GLU A 242 -53.80 6.69 -28.70
C GLU A 242 -53.98 5.46 -29.62
N GLU A 243 -54.61 4.43 -29.03
CA GLU A 243 -55.28 3.26 -29.64
C GLU A 243 -54.44 2.16 -30.36
N ALA A 244 -54.36 0.97 -29.74
CA ALA A 244 -55.21 -0.17 -30.12
C ALA A 244 -54.73 -1.52 -29.53
N ARG A 245 -55.59 -2.04 -28.63
CA ARG A 245 -56.12 -3.42 -28.58
C ARG A 245 -55.19 -4.63 -28.39
N ALA A 246 -55.52 -5.33 -27.30
CA ALA A 246 -55.77 -6.77 -27.23
C ALA A 246 -54.57 -7.73 -27.26
N SER A 247 -54.15 -8.18 -26.07
CA SER A 247 -54.05 -9.62 -25.81
C SER A 247 -54.10 -9.90 -24.31
N GLU A 248 -55.31 -10.19 -23.86
CA GLU A 248 -55.60 -10.79 -22.57
C GLU A 248 -55.32 -12.30 -22.69
N ARG A 249 -54.24 -12.79 -22.06
CA ARG A 249 -54.15 -14.21 -21.68
C ARG A 249 -53.19 -14.45 -20.52
N ALA A 250 -53.83 -14.68 -19.37
CA ALA A 250 -53.47 -15.67 -18.36
C ALA A 250 -52.04 -15.65 -17.79
N GLY A 251 -51.92 -14.97 -16.64
CA GLY A 251 -51.60 -15.67 -15.40
C GLY A 251 -50.15 -16.12 -15.19
N GLU A 252 -49.30 -15.21 -14.71
CA GLU A 252 -48.11 -15.58 -13.95
C GLU A 252 -47.82 -14.50 -12.89
N PRO A 253 -47.78 -14.83 -11.57
CA PRO A 253 -47.51 -13.84 -10.55
C PRO A 253 -46.02 -13.47 -10.56
N ALA A 254 -45.71 -12.37 -11.24
CA ALA A 254 -44.41 -11.72 -11.21
C ALA A 254 -44.05 -11.32 -9.77
N ARG A 255 -43.09 -12.03 -9.19
CA ARG A 255 -42.44 -11.64 -7.93
C ARG A 255 -41.71 -10.33 -8.14
N ALA A 256 -42.26 -9.25 -7.59
CA ALA A 256 -41.55 -8.01 -7.35
C ALA A 256 -40.37 -8.27 -6.39
N SER A 257 -39.19 -8.55 -6.95
CA SER A 257 -37.93 -8.44 -6.21
C SER A 257 -37.54 -6.96 -6.19
N GLY A 258 -38.00 -6.26 -5.16
CA GLY A 258 -37.40 -5.01 -4.73
C GLY A 258 -36.01 -5.29 -4.17
N ALA A 259 -35.01 -5.33 -5.05
CA ALA A 259 -33.62 -5.26 -4.62
C ALA A 259 -33.42 -3.89 -3.96
N PRO A 260 -32.83 -3.80 -2.74
CA PRO A 260 -32.39 -2.52 -2.22
C PRO A 260 -31.33 -2.01 -3.19
N THR A 261 -31.65 -0.97 -3.94
CA THR A 261 -30.68 -0.20 -4.71
C THR A 261 -29.67 0.32 -3.71
N SER A 262 -28.54 -0.38 -3.57
CA SER A 262 -27.39 0.13 -2.87
C SER A 262 -27.01 1.41 -3.59
N SER A 263 -27.33 2.55 -2.97
CA SER A 263 -26.85 3.86 -3.38
C SER A 263 -25.34 3.75 -3.43
N ARG A 264 -24.83 3.56 -4.64
CA ARG A 264 -23.42 3.53 -4.94
C ARG A 264 -22.87 4.86 -4.39
N PRO A 265 -21.84 4.87 -3.54
CA PRO A 265 -21.22 6.12 -3.15
C PRO A 265 -20.56 6.70 -4.40
N GLU A 266 -21.32 7.52 -5.11
CA GLU A 266 -20.91 8.22 -6.32
C GLU A 266 -20.00 9.38 -5.91
N GLY A 267 -18.71 9.07 -5.82
CA GLY A 267 -17.68 10.08 -5.64
C GLY A 267 -16.36 9.54 -5.13
N ILE A 268 -15.26 10.08 -5.67
CA ILE A 268 -13.90 9.82 -5.17
C ILE A 268 -13.81 10.20 -3.67
N ALA A 269 -14.49 11.27 -3.26
CA ALA A 269 -14.57 11.71 -1.86
C ALA A 269 -15.20 10.66 -0.94
N ALA A 270 -16.29 10.02 -1.37
CA ALA A 270 -16.95 8.96 -0.60
C ALA A 270 -16.09 7.69 -0.49
N ARG A 271 -15.34 7.35 -1.56
CA ARG A 271 -14.35 6.26 -1.51
C ARG A 271 -13.18 6.58 -0.57
N ALA A 272 -12.71 7.83 -0.57
CA ALA A 272 -11.67 8.28 0.35
C ALA A 272 -12.15 8.23 1.80
N ALA A 273 -13.36 8.72 2.09
CA ALA A 273 -13.96 8.63 3.43
C ALA A 273 -14.09 7.18 3.92
N ALA A 274 -14.55 6.26 3.04
CA ALA A 274 -14.62 4.83 3.36
C ALA A 274 -13.23 4.19 3.56
N ALA A 275 -12.19 4.66 2.86
CA ALA A 275 -10.83 4.20 3.07
C ALA A 275 -10.27 4.68 4.42
N VAL A 276 -10.51 5.94 4.80
CA VAL A 276 -10.10 6.49 6.10
C VAL A 276 -10.82 5.77 7.24
N ALA A 277 -12.14 5.56 7.15
CA ALA A 277 -12.90 4.85 8.17
C ALA A 277 -12.33 3.44 8.44
N ARG A 278 -12.00 2.68 7.39
CA ARG A 278 -11.37 1.36 7.52
C ARG A 278 -9.98 1.40 8.16
N ARG A 279 -9.20 2.44 7.88
CA ARG A 279 -7.88 2.63 8.51
C ARG A 279 -8.01 2.98 9.99
N VAL A 280 -8.93 3.85 10.35
CA VAL A 280 -9.22 4.21 11.76
C VAL A 280 -9.65 2.97 12.55
N GLU A 281 -10.53 2.13 11.99
CA GLU A 281 -10.95 0.88 12.62
C GLU A 281 -9.80 -0.12 12.78
N SER A 282 -8.87 -0.17 11.83
CA SER A 282 -7.65 -0.98 11.95
C SER A 282 -6.74 -0.46 13.07
N VAL A 283 -6.58 0.85 13.21
CA VAL A 283 -5.79 1.46 14.29
C VAL A 283 -6.44 1.21 15.64
N ALA A 284 -7.78 1.34 15.73
CA ALA A 284 -8.53 1.04 16.94
C ALA A 284 -8.28 -0.40 17.43
N ARG A 285 -8.31 -1.37 16.50
CA ARG A 285 -8.03 -2.78 16.82
C ARG A 285 -6.61 -3.03 17.29
N VAL A 286 -5.61 -2.47 16.60
CA VAL A 286 -4.19 -2.65 16.96
C VAL A 286 -3.87 -2.05 18.33
N CYS A 287 -4.55 -0.97 18.69
CA CYS A 287 -4.35 -0.27 19.95
C CYS A 287 -5.35 -0.64 21.06
N GLU A 288 -6.25 -1.60 20.82
CA GLU A 288 -7.31 -2.02 21.74
C GLU A 288 -8.20 -0.85 22.22
N ILE A 289 -8.59 0.04 21.31
CA ILE A 289 -9.40 1.22 21.59
C ILE A 289 -10.85 0.94 21.17
N PRO A 290 -11.85 1.27 22.00
CA PRO A 290 -13.25 1.12 21.63
C PRO A 290 -13.59 1.99 20.40
N PRO A 291 -14.47 1.50 19.50
CA PRO A 291 -14.86 2.26 18.32
C PRO A 291 -15.52 3.59 18.71
N GLY A 292 -15.32 4.62 17.90
CA GLY A 292 -15.82 5.96 18.14
C GLY A 292 -15.58 6.87 16.93
N PRO A 293 -15.89 8.18 17.05
CA PRO A 293 -15.58 9.14 15.99
C PRO A 293 -14.07 9.14 15.73
N ALA A 294 -13.68 9.28 14.46
CA ALA A 294 -12.30 9.06 14.00
C ALA A 294 -11.26 9.88 14.77
N GLU A 295 -11.62 11.12 15.13
CA GLU A 295 -10.77 12.01 15.91
C GLU A 295 -10.46 11.46 17.32
N ASP A 296 -11.47 10.94 18.02
CA ASP A 296 -11.29 10.38 19.36
C ASP A 296 -10.52 9.07 19.36
N VAL A 297 -10.70 8.25 18.32
CA VAL A 297 -9.95 7.00 18.13
C VAL A 297 -8.48 7.31 17.88
N MET A 298 -8.18 8.27 17.00
CA MET A 298 -6.80 8.65 16.69
C MET A 298 -6.10 9.32 17.87
N ARG A 299 -6.80 10.16 18.65
CA ARG A 299 -6.28 10.75 19.89
C ARG A 299 -5.89 9.68 20.91
N ARG A 300 -6.81 8.75 21.19
CA ARG A 300 -6.54 7.61 22.10
C ARG A 300 -5.45 6.68 21.56
N ALA A 301 -5.37 6.50 20.23
CA ALA A 301 -4.34 5.67 19.60
C ALA A 301 -2.96 6.30 19.74
N PHE A 302 -2.88 7.63 19.65
CA PHE A 302 -1.65 8.35 19.91
C PHE A 302 -1.25 8.27 21.39
N GLU A 303 -2.20 8.38 22.32
CA GLU A 303 -1.90 8.24 23.75
C GLU A 303 -1.44 6.83 24.14
N ARG A 304 -2.02 5.78 23.53
CA ARG A 304 -1.78 4.37 23.89
C ARG A 304 -0.66 3.70 23.10
N CYS A 305 -0.53 4.01 21.81
CA CYS A 305 0.44 3.41 20.89
C CYS A 305 1.42 4.42 20.29
N GLY A 306 1.27 5.71 20.57
CA GLY A 306 2.15 6.73 20.02
C GLY A 306 3.59 6.59 20.55
N PRO A 307 4.55 7.25 19.88
CA PRO A 307 5.93 7.27 20.34
C PRO A 307 5.95 7.87 21.76
N ALA A 308 6.46 7.09 22.74
CA ALA A 308 6.56 7.51 24.12
C ALA A 308 7.16 8.92 24.18
N SER A 309 6.41 9.87 24.75
CA SER A 309 6.82 11.26 24.80
C SER A 309 8.22 11.35 25.42
N LEU A 310 9.11 12.17 24.84
CA LEU A 310 10.48 12.33 25.34
C LEU A 310 10.52 12.75 26.82
N ALA A 311 9.43 13.32 27.34
CA ALA A 311 9.23 13.61 28.76
C ALA A 311 9.09 12.32 29.60
N ALA A 312 8.26 11.36 29.19
CA ALA A 312 8.14 10.06 29.85
C ALA A 312 9.43 9.24 29.76
N GLN A 313 10.15 9.32 28.62
CA GLN A 313 11.45 8.66 28.48
C GLN A 313 12.53 9.27 29.37
N ARG A 314 12.46 10.58 29.69
CA ARG A 314 13.37 11.22 30.65
C ARG A 314 13.01 10.90 32.09
N ALA A 315 11.72 10.81 32.42
CA ALA A 315 11.26 10.44 33.76
C ALA A 315 11.62 8.98 34.13
N GLY A 316 11.53 8.05 33.17
CA GLY A 316 11.91 6.64 33.38
C GLY A 316 13.42 6.37 33.44
N ARG A 317 14.27 7.39 33.24
CA ARG A 317 15.74 7.29 33.34
C ARG A 317 16.29 8.02 34.57
N ALA A 318 15.43 8.41 35.52
CA ALA A 318 15.88 8.73 36.86
C ALA A 318 16.44 7.44 37.49
N ALA A 319 17.73 7.47 37.81
CA ALA A 319 18.48 6.35 38.35
C ALA A 319 17.78 5.74 39.57
N PRO A 320 17.82 4.41 39.75
CA PRO A 320 17.40 3.80 41.02
C PRO A 320 18.20 4.45 42.15
N ALA A 321 17.48 4.98 43.13
CA ALA A 321 18.06 5.60 44.31
C ALA A 321 19.08 4.65 44.93
N GLU A 322 20.31 5.13 45.00
CA GLU A 322 21.44 4.52 45.69
C GLU A 322 21.05 4.38 47.18
N PRO A 323 21.14 3.19 47.79
CA PRO A 323 20.91 3.04 49.23
C PRO A 323 22.04 3.76 50.00
N PRO A 324 21.72 4.48 51.08
CA PRO A 324 22.74 5.20 51.84
C PRO A 324 23.54 4.23 52.74
N ASP A 325 24.81 4.59 52.90
CA ASP A 325 25.74 4.23 53.97
C ASP A 325 26.36 2.82 54.00
N GLN A 326 27.59 2.73 53.49
CA GLN A 326 28.66 1.98 54.17
C GLN A 326 29.94 2.82 54.24
N PRO A 327 30.51 3.06 55.44
CA PRO A 327 31.70 3.87 55.60
C PRO A 327 32.99 3.09 55.34
N ALA A 328 33.90 3.81 54.68
CA ALA A 328 35.36 3.73 54.62
C ALA A 328 36.08 2.50 55.24
N ALA A 329 36.87 1.84 54.40
CA ALA A 329 38.18 1.35 54.78
C ALA A 329 39.18 1.66 53.64
N ASP A 330 40.13 2.53 53.97
CA ASP A 330 41.39 2.72 53.27
C ASP A 330 42.15 1.37 53.13
N GLU A 331 42.77 1.13 51.98
CA GLU A 331 44.24 1.06 51.88
C GLU A 331 44.74 0.61 50.49
N ALA A 332 45.65 1.42 49.98
CA ALA A 332 46.94 1.04 49.39
C ALA A 332 47.01 0.09 48.17
N ARG A 333 47.32 0.73 47.03
CA ARG A 333 48.60 0.58 46.31
C ARG A 333 48.98 -0.82 45.80
N ALA A 334 48.78 -1.05 44.49
CA ALA A 334 49.79 -1.72 43.67
C ALA A 334 49.62 -1.38 42.18
N GLN A 335 50.62 -0.70 41.63
CA GLN A 335 50.87 -0.51 40.21
C GLN A 335 50.90 -1.87 39.48
N ARG A 336 50.10 -2.03 38.42
CA ARG A 336 50.26 -3.11 37.45
C ARG A 336 50.35 -2.53 36.04
N ALA A 337 51.43 -2.91 35.37
CA ALA A 337 51.87 -2.49 34.04
C ALA A 337 50.83 -2.70 32.93
N PRO A 338 50.93 -1.98 31.80
CA PRO A 338 50.09 -2.21 30.64
C PRO A 338 50.52 -3.51 29.94
N ALA A 339 49.83 -4.61 30.22
CA ALA A 339 49.96 -5.82 29.43
C ALA A 339 49.33 -5.58 28.05
N ALA A 340 50.14 -5.74 27.01
CA ALA A 340 49.73 -5.72 25.62
C ALA A 340 48.52 -6.65 25.41
N ALA A 341 47.40 -6.06 24.97
CA ALA A 341 46.19 -6.79 24.65
C ALA A 341 46.44 -7.69 23.44
N ALA A 342 46.65 -8.98 23.69
CA ALA A 342 46.56 -10.01 22.67
C ALA A 342 45.15 -9.95 22.02
N PRO A 343 45.03 -10.05 20.69
CA PRO A 343 43.73 -10.07 20.03
C PRO A 343 42.97 -11.32 20.49
N ARG A 344 41.97 -11.12 21.36
CA ARG A 344 41.02 -12.18 21.72
C ARG A 344 40.34 -12.67 20.44
N ALA A 345 40.56 -13.94 20.11
CA ALA A 345 39.82 -14.63 19.07
C ALA A 345 38.31 -14.47 19.32
N PRO A 346 37.51 -14.07 18.32
CA PRO A 346 36.09 -13.90 18.52
C PRO A 346 35.46 -15.26 18.82
N ALA A 347 34.87 -15.36 20.01
CA ALA A 347 34.05 -16.50 20.42
C ALA A 347 32.98 -16.76 19.35
N ALA A 348 32.69 -18.04 19.13
CA ALA A 348 31.67 -18.55 18.22
C ALA A 348 30.27 -18.00 18.57
N ALA A 349 30.01 -16.76 18.17
CA ALA A 349 28.68 -16.21 18.12
C ALA A 349 28.01 -16.89 16.93
N GLY A 350 26.98 -17.70 17.19
CA GLY A 350 26.16 -18.34 16.16
C GLY A 350 25.57 -17.33 15.17
N ASN A 351 24.70 -17.79 14.27
CA ASN A 351 24.22 -17.03 13.10
C ASN A 351 23.75 -15.58 13.39
N ALA A 352 23.30 -15.29 14.62
CA ALA A 352 23.00 -13.94 15.11
C ALA A 352 24.20 -12.96 15.05
N GLY A 353 25.42 -13.41 15.37
CA GLY A 353 26.64 -12.61 15.28
C GLY A 353 27.00 -12.28 13.84
N CYS A 354 26.84 -13.24 12.93
CA CYS A 354 27.15 -13.11 11.51
C CYS A 354 26.22 -12.09 10.82
N LEU A 355 24.90 -12.17 11.05
CA LEU A 355 23.94 -11.20 10.51
C LEU A 355 24.23 -9.77 11.00
N SER A 356 24.58 -9.60 12.28
CA SER A 356 24.95 -8.29 12.83
C SER A 356 26.20 -7.71 12.17
N ALA A 357 27.16 -8.56 11.80
CA ALA A 357 28.38 -8.14 11.08
C ALA A 357 28.07 -7.69 9.65
N CYS A 358 27.18 -8.41 8.95
CA CYS A 358 26.72 -8.03 7.61
C CYS A 358 25.99 -6.67 7.63
N GLU A 359 25.16 -6.41 8.64
CA GLU A 359 24.48 -5.12 8.79
C GLU A 359 25.43 -3.96 9.10
N ARG A 360 26.50 -4.21 9.89
CA ARG A 360 27.55 -3.22 10.12
C ARG A 360 28.30 -2.91 8.83
N ARG A 361 28.63 -3.93 8.02
CA ARG A 361 29.26 -3.74 6.69
C ARG A 361 28.37 -2.95 5.73
N HIS A 362 27.07 -3.25 5.69
CA HIS A 362 26.12 -2.49 4.87
C HIS A 362 26.06 -1.01 5.28
N ARG A 363 25.96 -0.73 6.58
CA ARG A 363 25.97 0.64 7.09
C ARG A 363 27.28 1.35 6.76
N ALA A 364 28.42 0.67 6.92
CA ALA A 364 29.72 1.20 6.55
C ALA A 364 29.76 1.56 5.06
N CYS A 365 29.43 0.61 4.16
CA CYS A 365 29.38 0.82 2.71
C CYS A 365 28.51 2.02 2.33
N ARG A 366 27.29 2.12 2.88
CA ARG A 366 26.41 3.25 2.64
C ARG A 366 27.06 4.58 3.04
N THR A 367 27.71 4.63 4.20
CA THR A 367 28.33 5.87 4.69
C THR A 367 29.65 6.23 4.02
N SER A 368 30.47 5.24 3.65
CA SER A 368 31.81 5.46 3.10
C SER A 368 31.82 5.59 1.58
N GLU A 369 31.03 4.77 0.87
CA GLU A 369 31.08 4.69 -0.60
C GLU A 369 29.99 5.54 -1.25
N CYS A 370 28.75 5.45 -0.75
CA CYS A 370 27.62 6.17 -1.36
C CYS A 370 27.47 7.62 -0.86
N GLY A 371 28.05 7.94 0.31
CA GLY A 371 27.93 9.26 0.91
C GLY A 371 26.53 9.56 1.47
N LYS A 372 26.25 10.84 1.71
CA LYS A 372 24.93 11.29 2.17
C LYS A 372 23.95 11.37 1.00
N GLU A 373 22.68 11.12 1.28
CA GLU A 373 21.61 11.20 0.27
C GLU A 373 21.62 12.58 -0.41
N PRO A 374 21.77 12.64 -1.74
CA PRO A 374 21.87 13.89 -2.46
C PRO A 374 20.52 14.59 -2.54
N THR A 375 20.52 15.92 -2.42
CA THR A 375 19.32 16.75 -2.57
C THR A 375 19.00 17.08 -4.03
N GLN A 376 19.95 16.88 -4.94
CA GLN A 376 19.77 17.12 -6.38
C GLN A 376 19.30 15.83 -7.08
N SER A 377 18.21 15.94 -7.84
CA SER A 377 17.63 14.82 -8.58
C SER A 377 18.60 14.14 -9.56
N SER A 378 19.51 14.91 -10.16
CA SER A 378 20.55 14.40 -11.08
C SER A 378 21.54 13.46 -10.43
N GLN A 379 21.80 13.62 -9.12
CA GLN A 379 22.73 12.77 -8.36
C GLN A 379 22.03 11.57 -7.73
N TYR A 380 20.69 11.59 -7.66
CA TYR A 380 19.90 10.53 -7.03
C TYR A 380 20.07 9.19 -7.73
N GLN A 381 20.13 9.17 -9.06
CA GLN A 381 20.36 7.93 -9.83
C GLN A 381 21.71 7.27 -9.47
N ARG A 382 22.78 8.06 -9.33
CA ARG A 382 24.10 7.53 -8.94
C ARG A 382 24.10 7.02 -7.50
N TYR A 383 23.47 7.75 -6.58
CA TYR A 383 23.32 7.32 -5.20
C TYR A 383 22.52 6.02 -5.09
N GLN A 384 21.41 5.90 -5.82
CA GLN A 384 20.60 4.68 -5.88
C GLN A 384 21.38 3.49 -6.46
N ALA A 385 22.14 3.70 -7.54
CA ALA A 385 23.01 2.66 -8.10
C ALA A 385 24.04 2.19 -7.07
N CYS A 386 24.72 3.10 -6.37
CA CYS A 386 25.66 2.74 -5.30
C CYS A 386 24.97 1.96 -4.16
N LEU A 387 23.79 2.42 -3.73
CA LEU A 387 23.05 1.80 -2.65
C LEU A 387 22.60 0.37 -3.01
N SER A 388 22.21 0.15 -4.27
CA SER A 388 21.90 -1.20 -4.77
C SER A 388 23.11 -2.14 -4.69
N THR A 389 24.33 -1.68 -5.02
CA THR A 389 25.56 -2.47 -4.88
C THR A 389 25.87 -2.81 -3.42
N CYS A 390 25.75 -1.83 -2.51
CA CYS A 390 25.93 -2.08 -1.08
C CYS A 390 24.91 -3.11 -0.54
N LEU A 391 23.65 -3.04 -1.00
CA LEU A 391 22.61 -3.99 -0.61
C LEU A 391 22.87 -5.39 -1.16
N GLU A 392 23.38 -5.50 -2.39
CA GLU A 392 23.75 -6.78 -2.99
C GLU A 392 24.88 -7.47 -2.22
N GLN A 393 25.89 -6.71 -1.79
CA GLN A 393 26.96 -7.26 -0.94
C GLN A 393 26.43 -7.68 0.44
N ALA A 394 25.50 -6.91 1.00
CA ALA A 394 24.88 -7.23 2.28
C ALA A 394 24.03 -8.52 2.19
N SER A 395 23.28 -8.71 1.10
CA SER A 395 22.49 -9.92 0.88
C SER A 395 23.38 -11.14 0.67
N LYS A 396 24.46 -11.04 -0.13
CA LYS A 396 25.47 -12.10 -0.26
C LYS A 396 26.10 -12.48 1.08
N CYS A 397 26.43 -11.49 1.90
CA CYS A 397 26.93 -11.71 3.25
C CYS A 397 25.93 -12.47 4.13
N ARG A 398 24.65 -12.07 4.10
CA ARG A 398 23.59 -12.75 4.87
C ARG A 398 23.34 -14.18 4.41
N LEU A 399 23.39 -14.44 3.11
CA LEU A 399 23.26 -15.80 2.56
C LEU A 399 24.41 -16.71 2.99
N GLY A 400 25.62 -16.17 3.16
CA GLY A 400 26.76 -16.92 3.70
C GLY A 400 26.72 -17.14 5.22
N CYS A 401 25.77 -16.54 5.93
CA CYS A 401 25.56 -16.73 7.37
C CYS A 401 24.50 -17.80 7.70
N LEU A 402 23.82 -18.35 6.67
CA LEU A 402 22.89 -19.47 6.77
C LEU A 402 23.66 -20.77 6.53
#